data_AF-A0A3D1QV88-F1
#
_entry.id   AF-A0A3D1QV88-F1
#
_cell.length_a   1.000
_cell.length_b   1.000
_cell.length_c   1.000
_cell.angle_alpha   90.00
_cell.angle_beta   90.00
_cell.angle_gamma   90.00
#
_symmetry.space_group_name_H-M   'P 1'
#
loop_
_entity.id
_entity.type
_entity.pdbx_description
1 polymer ?
#
loop_
_entity_poly.entity_id
_entity_poly.type
_entity_poly.pdbx_seq_one_letter_code
_entity_poly.pdbx_strand_id
1 'polypeptide(L)'
;PGKYLSLFGSVRDALASKYGAPASQKEDWAGEHYRLMDRGMALMMGGLRLSSTWQSSATGITLACSGGAMKGSVQITYASVELAPLLRKEAERRQLQGL
;
A
#
# COMPACT_ATOMS: atom_id res chain seq x y z
N PRO A 1 -2.19 14.64 -11.39
CA PRO A 1 -2.09 13.17 -11.17
C PRO A 1 -0.75 12.73 -10.57
N GLY A 2 0.39 13.16 -11.17
CA GLY A 2 1.74 12.77 -10.73
C GLY A 2 2.13 13.12 -9.29
N LYS A 3 1.48 14.11 -8.66
CA LYS A 3 1.77 14.52 -7.27
C LYS A 3 1.70 13.39 -6.24
N TYR A 4 0.80 12.41 -6.44
CA TYR A 4 0.68 11.26 -5.52
C TYR A 4 1.83 10.27 -5.70
N LEU A 5 2.32 10.09 -6.94
CA LEU A 5 3.49 9.26 -7.22
C LEU A 5 4.75 9.92 -6.64
N SER A 6 4.90 11.23 -6.79
CA SER A 6 5.99 11.99 -6.17
C SER A 6 5.95 11.88 -4.64
N LEU A 7 4.76 12.08 -4.04
CA LEU A 7 4.59 11.95 -2.59
C LEU A 7 4.91 10.53 -2.10
N PHE A 8 4.43 9.50 -2.79
CA PHE A 8 4.76 8.10 -2.49
C PHE A 8 6.27 7.87 -2.54
N GLY A 9 6.96 8.37 -3.57
CA GLY A 9 8.41 8.30 -3.68
C GLY A 9 9.11 8.95 -2.49
N SER A 10 8.76 10.20 -2.17
CA SER A 10 9.36 10.94 -1.05
C SER A 10 9.13 10.27 0.30
N VAL A 11 7.94 9.73 0.55
CA VAL A 11 7.63 9.01 1.80
C VAL A 11 8.38 7.68 1.85
N ARG A 12 8.46 6.95 0.73
CA ARG A 12 9.23 5.70 0.65
C ARG A 12 10.70 5.95 0.96
N ASP A 13 11.29 7.00 0.41
CA ASP A 13 12.69 7.31 0.61
C ASP A 13 12.95 7.74 2.07
N ALA A 14 12.02 8.47 2.70
CA ALA A 14 12.08 8.78 4.12
C ALA A 14 11.97 7.53 5.02
N LEU A 15 11.07 6.60 4.68
CA LEU A 15 10.96 5.31 5.38
C LEU A 15 12.22 4.47 5.18
N ALA A 16 12.80 4.48 3.98
CA ALA A 16 14.03 3.76 3.69
C ALA A 16 15.23 4.31 4.47
N SER A 17 15.31 5.64 4.63
CA SER A 17 16.32 6.28 5.47
C SER A 17 16.22 5.88 6.94
N LYS A 18 15.01 5.56 7.43
CA LYS A 18 14.76 5.23 8.85
C LYS A 18 14.84 3.73 9.15
N TYR A 19 14.33 2.90 8.24
CA TYR A 19 14.12 1.47 8.45
C TYR A 19 14.97 0.58 7.53
N GLY A 20 15.77 1.17 6.64
CA GLY A 20 16.52 0.44 5.62
C GLY A 20 15.68 0.12 4.37
N ALA A 21 16.24 -0.69 3.47
CA ALA A 21 15.55 -1.07 2.24
C ALA A 21 14.20 -1.78 2.55
N PRO A 22 13.14 -1.52 1.76
CA PRO A 22 11.88 -2.21 1.93
C PRO A 22 12.05 -3.72 1.69
N ALA A 23 11.36 -4.52 2.50
CA ALA A 23 11.30 -5.98 2.36
C ALA A 23 10.61 -6.40 1.05
N SER A 24 9.63 -5.62 0.58
CA SER A 24 9.03 -5.82 -0.73
C SER A 24 8.55 -4.50 -1.34
N GLN A 25 8.54 -4.46 -2.66
CA GLN A 25 7.94 -3.39 -3.44
C GLN A 25 7.08 -4.04 -4.53
N LYS A 26 5.89 -3.51 -4.75
CA LYS A 26 4.95 -4.05 -5.73
C LYS A 26 4.32 -2.95 -6.55
N GLU A 27 4.14 -3.26 -7.81
CA GLU A 27 3.43 -2.44 -8.77
C GLU A 27 2.35 -3.30 -9.44
N ASP A 28 1.11 -3.04 -9.06
CA ASP A 28 -0.06 -3.78 -9.52
C ASP A 28 -0.80 -2.99 -10.59
N TRP A 29 -0.89 -3.57 -11.78
CA TRP A 29 -1.62 -3.01 -12.90
C TRP A 29 -2.92 -3.79 -13.10
N ALA A 30 -4.05 -3.09 -13.18
CA ALA A 30 -5.36 -3.72 -13.39
C ALA A 30 -5.55 -4.25 -14.83
N GLY A 31 -4.65 -3.90 -15.76
CA GLY A 31 -4.64 -4.37 -17.13
C GLY A 31 -3.58 -3.69 -17.98
N GLU A 32 -3.20 -4.33 -19.09
CA GLU A 32 -2.11 -3.87 -19.97
C GLU A 32 -2.40 -2.52 -20.62
N HIS A 33 -3.66 -2.20 -20.92
CA HIS A 33 -4.04 -0.91 -21.51
C HIS A 33 -3.69 0.30 -20.64
N TYR A 34 -3.66 0.13 -19.31
CA TYR A 34 -3.22 1.19 -18.40
C TYR A 34 -1.73 1.48 -18.50
N ARG A 35 -0.90 0.50 -18.90
CA ARG A 35 0.56 0.70 -19.07
C ARG A 35 0.90 1.62 -20.24
N LEU A 36 -0.02 1.76 -21.19
CA LEU A 36 0.11 2.67 -22.33
C LEU A 36 -0.25 4.12 -21.96
N MET A 37 -0.79 4.35 -20.77
CA MET A 37 -1.21 5.66 -20.29
C MET A 37 -0.12 6.31 -19.43
N ASP A 38 -0.24 7.63 -19.22
CA ASP A 38 0.50 8.30 -18.16
C ASP A 38 0.26 7.60 -16.82
N ARG A 39 1.33 7.31 -16.07
CA ARG A 39 1.25 6.58 -14.79
C ARG A 39 0.36 7.30 -13.78
N GLY A 40 0.41 8.62 -13.76
CA GLY A 40 -0.44 9.44 -12.91
C GLY A 40 -1.90 9.26 -13.28
N MET A 41 -2.24 9.28 -14.57
CA MET A 41 -3.60 9.02 -15.04
C MET A 41 -4.06 7.58 -14.71
N ALA A 42 -3.22 6.58 -14.99
CA ALA A 42 -3.51 5.19 -14.67
C ALA A 42 -3.82 4.99 -13.17
N LEU A 43 -3.06 5.65 -12.29
CA LEU A 43 -3.32 5.66 -10.84
C LEU A 43 -4.71 6.23 -10.52
N MET A 44 -5.04 7.41 -11.06
CA MET A 44 -6.30 8.10 -10.78
C MET A 44 -7.54 7.34 -11.26
N MET A 45 -7.38 6.53 -12.30
CA MET A 45 -8.42 5.64 -12.82
C MET A 45 -8.50 4.29 -12.07
N GLY A 46 -7.62 4.06 -11.09
CA GLY A 46 -7.54 2.79 -10.36
C GLY A 46 -6.86 1.66 -11.12
N GLY A 47 -6.21 1.98 -12.24
CA GLY A 47 -5.46 1.05 -13.08
C GLY A 47 -4.05 0.74 -12.60
N LEU A 48 -3.48 1.58 -11.73
CA LEU A 48 -2.16 1.40 -11.11
C LEU A 48 -2.30 1.46 -9.59
N ARG A 49 -1.62 0.55 -8.88
CA ARG A 49 -1.39 0.61 -7.43
C ARG A 49 0.08 0.33 -7.13
N LEU A 50 0.64 1.05 -6.18
CA LEU A 50 2.00 0.89 -5.70
C LEU A 50 1.98 0.53 -4.22
N SER A 51 2.88 -0.37 -3.81
CA SER A 51 3.12 -0.61 -2.39
C SER A 51 4.57 -0.88 -2.09
N SER A 52 4.97 -0.57 -0.86
CA SER A 52 6.27 -0.92 -0.29
C SER A 52 6.06 -1.34 1.15
N THR A 53 6.73 -2.41 1.57
CA THR A 53 6.60 -2.92 2.94
C THR A 53 7.94 -2.98 3.64
N TRP A 54 7.92 -2.75 4.95
CA TRP A 54 9.04 -2.96 5.85
C TRP A 54 8.57 -3.83 7.01
N GLN A 55 9.50 -4.59 7.56
CA GLN A 55 9.24 -5.47 8.67
C GLN A 55 10.35 -5.30 9.70
N SER A 56 9.98 -4.89 10.92
CA SER A 56 10.84 -5.01 12.09
C SER A 56 10.38 -6.21 12.95
N SER A 57 11.07 -6.46 14.05
CA SER A 57 10.67 -7.49 15.02
C SER A 57 9.29 -7.21 15.66
N ALA A 58 8.89 -5.94 15.77
CA ALA A 58 7.66 -5.54 16.46
C ALA A 58 6.60 -4.93 15.55
N THR A 59 6.96 -4.41 14.37
CA THR A 59 6.05 -3.62 13.54
C THR A 59 6.20 -3.95 12.07
N GLY A 60 5.07 -4.24 11.41
CA GLY A 60 4.95 -4.21 9.96
C GLY A 60 4.55 -2.81 9.50
N ILE A 61 5.21 -2.30 8.47
CA ILE A 61 4.94 -0.99 7.89
C ILE A 61 4.58 -1.21 6.43
N THR A 62 3.45 -0.67 5.99
CA THR A 62 3.02 -0.69 4.59
C THR A 62 2.79 0.74 4.12
N LEU A 63 3.52 1.13 3.09
CA LEU A 63 3.22 2.32 2.30
C LEU A 63 2.44 1.88 1.07
N ALA A 64 1.28 2.47 0.82
CA ALA A 64 0.46 2.20 -0.34
C ALA A 64 0.11 3.49 -1.08
N CYS A 65 0.08 3.44 -2.40
CA CYS A 65 -0.49 4.47 -3.25
C CYS A 65 -1.49 3.83 -4.21
N SER A 66 -2.71 4.35 -4.21
CA SER A 66 -3.79 3.87 -5.05
C SER A 66 -4.66 5.04 -5.50
N GLY A 67 -5.55 4.77 -6.43
CA GLY A 67 -6.55 5.74 -6.83
C GLY A 67 -7.82 5.07 -7.38
N GLY A 68 -8.76 5.90 -7.74
CA GLY A 68 -10.06 5.51 -8.27
C GLY A 68 -11.03 6.70 -8.25
N ALA A 69 -12.00 6.71 -9.16
CA ALA A 69 -12.98 7.79 -9.29
C ALA A 69 -12.33 9.19 -9.36
N MET A 70 -11.20 9.30 -10.07
CA MET A 70 -10.42 10.54 -10.21
C MET A 70 -9.92 11.12 -8.88
N LYS A 71 -9.68 10.26 -7.89
CA LYS A 71 -9.02 10.59 -6.62
C LYS A 71 -7.85 9.63 -6.39
N GLY A 72 -6.73 10.18 -5.91
CA GLY A 72 -5.55 9.41 -5.52
C GLY A 72 -5.35 9.49 -4.00
N SER A 73 -4.71 8.48 -3.43
CA SER A 73 -4.35 8.42 -2.02
C SER A 73 -2.94 7.88 -1.85
N VAL A 74 -2.27 8.34 -0.79
CA VAL A 74 -1.03 7.75 -0.26
C VAL A 74 -1.29 7.48 1.20
N GLN A 75 -1.05 6.25 1.63
CA GLN A 75 -1.37 5.79 2.98
C GLN A 75 -0.18 5.05 3.57
N ILE A 76 0.12 5.33 4.84
CA ILE A 76 1.07 4.56 5.64
C ILE A 76 0.27 3.82 6.70
N THR A 77 0.47 2.51 6.80
CA THR A 77 -0.13 1.67 7.83
C THR A 77 0.96 1.06 8.68
N TYR A 78 0.82 1.19 9.99
CA TYR A 78 1.65 0.53 10.99
C TYR A 78 0.82 -0.55 11.68
N ALA A 79 1.33 -1.77 11.72
CA ALA A 79 0.67 -2.90 12.36
C ALA A 79 1.61 -3.59 13.34
N SER A 80 1.12 -3.90 14.54
CA SER A 80 1.89 -4.69 15.51
C SER A 80 2.00 -6.13 15.04
N VAL A 81 3.22 -6.68 15.06
CA VAL A 81 3.50 -8.09 14.75
C VAL A 81 2.91 -8.98 15.83
N GLU A 82 3.04 -8.58 17.09
CA GLU A 82 2.57 -9.34 18.26
C GLU A 82 1.04 -9.50 18.24
N LEU A 83 0.31 -8.46 17.82
CA LEU A 83 -1.15 -8.49 17.79
C LEU A 83 -1.74 -9.11 16.52
N ALA A 84 -0.91 -9.39 15.50
CA ALA A 84 -1.38 -9.94 14.23
C ALA A 84 -2.17 -11.26 14.36
N PRO A 85 -1.77 -12.23 15.21
CA PRO A 85 -2.53 -13.45 15.41
C PRO A 85 -3.89 -13.21 16.09
N LEU A 86 -3.98 -12.26 17.02
CA LEU A 86 -5.21 -11.93 17.73
C LEU A 86 -6.22 -11.26 16.80
N LEU A 87 -5.75 -10.35 15.94
CA LEU A 87 -6.57 -9.71 14.91
C LEU A 87 -7.12 -10.74 13.90
N ARG A 88 -6.34 -11.76 13.53
CA ARG A 88 -6.82 -12.86 12.66
C ARG A 88 -7.94 -13.66 13.31
N LYS A 89 -7.76 -14.09 14.57
CA LYS A 89 -8.79 -14.82 15.32
C LYS A 89 -10.09 -14.03 15.47
N GLU A 90 -9.98 -12.73 15.72
CA GLU A 90 -11.14 -11.84 15.82
C GLU A 90 -11.87 -11.69 14.46
N ALA A 91 -11.12 -11.56 13.36
CA ALA A 91 -11.70 -11.48 12.02
C ALA A 91 -12.43 -12.77 11.63
N GLU A 92 -11.84 -13.93 11.91
CA GLU A 92 -12.47 -15.24 11.70
C GLU A 92 -13.75 -15.39 12.54
N ARG A 93 -13.72 -15.00 13.82
CA ARG A 93 -14.91 -15.05 14.69
C ARG A 93 -16.04 -14.19 14.15
N ARG A 94 -15.75 -12.98 13.66
CA ARG A 94 -16.76 -12.09 13.09
C ARG A 94 -17.38 -12.64 11.80
N GLN A 95 -16.60 -13.33 10.98
CA GLN A 95 -17.12 -14.00 9.78
C GLN A 95 -18.07 -15.15 10.14
N LEU A 96 -17.75 -15.90 11.21
CA LEU A 96 -18.59 -17.00 11.70
C LEU A 96 -19.86 -16.52 12.43
N GLN A 97 -19.84 -15.30 13.00
CA GLN A 97 -20.97 -14.68 13.70
C GLN A 97 -21.89 -13.85 12.77
N GLY A 98 -21.52 -13.70 11.50
CA GLY A 98 -22.28 -12.97 10.47
C GLY A 98 -23.10 -13.84 9.52
N LEU A 99 -23.47 -15.06 9.96
CA LEU A 99 -24.39 -15.98 9.28
C LEU A 99 -25.68 -16.14 10.10
#